data_AF-A0A967I051-F1
#
_entry.id   AF-A0A967I051-F1
#
_cell.length_a   1.000
_cell.length_b   1.000
_cell.length_c   1.000
_cell.angle_alpha   90.00
_cell.angle_beta   90.00
_cell.angle_gamma   90.00
#
_symmetry.space_group_name_H-M   'P 1'
#
loop_
_entity.id
_entity.type
_entity.pdbx_description
1 polymer ?
#
loop_
_entity_poly.entity_id
_entity_poly.type
_entity_poly.pdbx_seq_one_letter_code
_entity_poly.pdbx_strand_id
1 'polypeptide(L)'
;MTQNTAAADAKTFAISLTGVRAGFAQEDLVVALQRIFPRQTAEQIRGALAKLPFLLTRAATEEQAKKIKNFLESKGAILKFMTSSAAAVTAPQAAAAPAPASPAAAQATPAPQEEKPYTGAERRAKPRVHPGLEIYPMGVGEILDRSFRLLRKHFLLFFIILMIPQGTFFLANKGMEVYVQGGVQQGMSPGMVVGYAVAVLLAVVIMMIIQFWAQGALIYAVSETYLGHETSIGRSYGAMRSRLGRLLGTMFLMGFLIMLVPALLGVVSAILIPQLTAMGLGGSTGGIVFAVLMLA
;
A
#
# COMPACT_ATOMS: atom_id res chain seq x y z
N MET A 1 -18.37 -17.51 -58.54
CA MET A 1 -17.07 -16.98 -58.06
C MET A 1 -17.35 -15.81 -57.15
N THR A 2 -17.26 -16.06 -55.85
CA THR A 2 -17.40 -15.11 -54.75
C THR A 2 -16.14 -14.24 -54.65
N GLN A 3 -16.29 -12.92 -54.56
CA GLN A 3 -15.27 -12.08 -53.93
C GLN A 3 -15.91 -11.27 -52.81
N ASN A 4 -15.41 -11.61 -51.63
CA ASN A 4 -15.74 -11.15 -50.30
C ASN A 4 -14.86 -9.91 -50.03
N THR A 5 -15.43 -8.71 -50.01
CA THR A 5 -14.68 -7.51 -49.59
C THR A 5 -14.88 -7.33 -48.10
N ALA A 6 -13.78 -7.54 -47.37
CA ALA A 6 -13.70 -7.52 -45.92
C ALA A 6 -14.29 -6.23 -45.32
N ALA A 7 -15.24 -6.41 -44.40
CA ALA A 7 -15.65 -5.38 -43.46
C ALA A 7 -14.46 -5.06 -42.54
N ALA A 8 -13.74 -3.99 -42.88
CA ALA A 8 -12.70 -3.44 -42.02
C ALA A 8 -13.34 -2.91 -40.73
N ASP A 9 -12.93 -3.48 -39.59
CA ASP A 9 -13.19 -2.99 -38.25
C ASP A 9 -12.91 -1.49 -38.16
N ALA A 10 -13.97 -0.66 -38.21
CA ALA A 10 -13.85 0.79 -38.07
C ALA A 10 -13.58 1.16 -36.61
N LYS A 11 -12.33 0.98 -36.18
CA LYS A 11 -11.86 1.42 -34.85
C LYS A 11 -12.09 2.92 -34.71
N THR A 12 -12.95 3.29 -33.77
CA THR A 12 -13.32 4.68 -33.53
C THR A 12 -12.51 5.24 -32.37
N PHE A 13 -11.90 6.41 -32.57
CA PHE A 13 -11.02 7.02 -31.57
C PHE A 13 -11.72 8.17 -30.86
N ALA A 14 -11.58 8.22 -29.53
CA ALA A 14 -11.97 9.36 -28.73
C ALA A 14 -10.71 10.17 -28.34
N ILE A 15 -10.77 11.49 -28.53
CA ILE A 15 -9.66 12.40 -28.23
C ILE A 15 -10.07 13.29 -27.06
N SER A 16 -9.30 13.23 -25.97
CA SER A 16 -9.47 14.10 -24.81
C SER A 16 -8.32 15.11 -24.71
N LEU A 17 -8.66 16.38 -24.53
CA LEU A 17 -7.72 17.44 -24.23
C LEU A 17 -7.49 17.47 -22.71
N THR A 18 -6.24 17.24 -22.29
CA THR A 18 -5.88 17.13 -20.87
C THR A 18 -5.13 18.34 -20.34
N GLY A 19 -4.59 19.21 -21.20
CA GLY A 19 -3.92 20.43 -20.78
C GLY A 19 -3.33 21.25 -21.92
N VAL A 20 -2.80 22.42 -21.57
CA VAL A 20 -2.09 23.34 -22.47
C VAL A 20 -0.66 23.51 -21.95
N ARG A 21 0.33 23.49 -22.84
CA ARG A 21 1.75 23.65 -22.49
C ARG A 21 2.02 25.10 -22.05
N ALA A 22 2.71 25.28 -20.92
CA ALA A 22 3.10 26.60 -20.41
C ALA A 22 3.97 27.34 -21.45
N GLY A 23 3.53 28.52 -21.88
CA GLY A 23 4.20 29.34 -22.90
C GLY A 23 3.42 29.51 -24.21
N PHE A 24 2.29 28.83 -24.40
CA PHE A 24 1.41 29.05 -25.56
C PHE A 24 0.18 29.89 -25.17
N ALA A 25 -0.16 30.88 -26.01
CA ALA A 25 -1.34 31.72 -25.81
C ALA A 25 -2.61 30.87 -25.96
N GLN A 26 -3.45 30.86 -24.92
CA GLN A 26 -4.73 30.13 -24.91
C GLN A 26 -5.64 30.55 -26.07
N GLU A 27 -5.47 31.77 -26.56
CA GLU A 27 -6.18 32.36 -27.69
C GLU A 27 -5.90 31.65 -29.02
N ASP A 28 -4.64 31.28 -29.29
CA ASP A 28 -4.27 30.54 -30.50
C ASP A 28 -4.91 29.16 -30.55
N LEU A 29 -5.09 28.53 -29.37
CA LEU A 29 -5.74 27.24 -29.25
C LEU A 29 -7.25 27.35 -29.53
N VAL A 30 -7.89 28.42 -29.07
CA VAL A 30 -9.32 28.67 -29.32
C VAL A 30 -9.57 28.88 -30.81
N VAL A 31 -8.71 29.66 -31.49
CA VAL A 31 -8.80 29.88 -32.95
C VAL A 31 -8.60 28.57 -33.73
N ALA A 32 -7.63 27.76 -33.31
CA ALA A 32 -7.37 26.44 -33.90
C ALA A 32 -8.58 25.49 -33.72
N LEU A 33 -9.18 25.46 -32.53
CA LEU A 33 -10.35 24.64 -32.22
C LEU A 33 -11.60 25.11 -32.99
N GLN A 34 -11.80 26.41 -33.14
CA GLN A 34 -12.91 26.97 -33.92
C GLN A 34 -12.82 26.61 -35.40
N ARG A 35 -11.60 26.51 -35.95
CA ARG A 35 -11.38 26.08 -37.34
C ARG A 35 -11.73 24.61 -37.58
N ILE A 36 -11.56 23.75 -36.57
CA ILE A 36 -11.89 22.32 -36.65
C ILE A 36 -13.38 22.10 -36.34
N PHE A 37 -13.95 22.87 -35.41
CA PHE A 37 -15.35 22.77 -34.97
C PHE A 37 -16.10 24.08 -35.22
N PRO A 38 -16.49 24.37 -36.47
CA PRO A 38 -17.16 25.63 -36.83
C PRO A 38 -18.52 25.83 -36.15
N ARG A 39 -19.06 24.79 -35.48
CA ARG A 39 -20.32 24.83 -34.74
C ARG A 39 -20.20 25.28 -33.28
N GLN A 40 -18.99 25.40 -32.72
CA GLN A 40 -18.79 25.82 -31.34
C GLN A 40 -18.34 27.29 -31.27
N THR A 41 -18.95 28.06 -30.38
CA THR A 41 -18.59 29.47 -30.19
C THR A 41 -17.29 29.59 -29.38
N ALA A 42 -16.52 30.65 -29.61
CA ALA A 42 -15.25 30.88 -28.91
C ALA A 42 -15.40 30.90 -27.38
N GLU A 43 -16.54 31.38 -26.87
CA GLU A 43 -16.85 31.37 -25.43
C GLU A 43 -17.12 29.97 -24.86
N GLN A 44 -17.82 29.12 -25.62
CA GLN A 44 -18.04 27.72 -25.21
C GLN A 44 -16.71 26.96 -25.14
N ILE A 45 -15.81 27.20 -26.10
CA ILE A 45 -14.48 26.59 -26.13
C ILE A 45 -13.62 27.08 -24.95
N ARG A 46 -13.68 28.38 -24.60
CA ARG A 46 -13.01 28.92 -23.40
C ARG A 46 -13.54 28.31 -22.10
N GLY A 47 -14.87 28.19 -21.96
CA GLY A 47 -15.49 27.56 -20.80
C GLY A 47 -15.15 26.07 -20.67
N ALA A 48 -15.05 25.37 -21.79
CA ALA A 48 -14.61 23.97 -21.86
C ALA A 48 -13.13 23.81 -21.50
N LEU A 49 -12.26 24.72 -21.95
CA LEU A 49 -10.84 24.77 -21.59
C LEU A 49 -10.61 25.07 -20.11
N ALA A 50 -11.50 25.80 -19.46
CA ALA A 50 -11.45 26.01 -18.01
C ALA A 50 -11.86 24.76 -17.21
N LYS A 51 -12.64 23.86 -17.82
CA LYS A 51 -13.13 22.60 -17.22
C LYS A 51 -12.41 21.38 -17.79
N LEU A 52 -11.08 21.42 -17.80
CA LEU A 52 -10.27 20.25 -18.17
C LEU A 52 -10.56 19.07 -17.21
N PRO A 53 -10.57 17.81 -17.71
CA PRO A 53 -10.34 17.40 -19.10
C PRO A 53 -11.58 17.54 -19.99
N PHE A 54 -11.39 17.99 -21.23
CA PHE A 54 -12.46 18.19 -22.22
C PHE A 54 -12.39 17.16 -23.35
N LEU A 55 -13.52 16.52 -23.68
CA LEU A 55 -13.61 15.54 -24.78
C LEU A 55 -13.95 16.24 -26.10
N LEU A 56 -13.06 16.16 -27.08
CA LEU A 56 -13.17 16.87 -28.37
C LEU A 56 -14.05 16.10 -29.37
N THR A 57 -13.81 14.81 -29.53
CA THR A 57 -14.54 13.97 -30.49
C THR A 57 -14.68 12.56 -29.93
N ARG A 58 -15.89 11.99 -30.02
CA ARG A 58 -16.21 10.64 -29.54
C ARG A 58 -16.06 9.56 -30.64
N ALA A 59 -15.98 9.97 -31.90
CA ALA A 59 -15.92 9.07 -33.05
C ALA A 59 -15.14 9.69 -34.21
N ALA A 60 -13.81 9.60 -34.21
CA ALA A 60 -12.97 9.96 -35.36
C ALA A 60 -12.31 8.70 -35.95
N THR A 61 -12.17 8.65 -37.28
CA THR A 61 -11.35 7.62 -37.94
C THR A 61 -9.88 7.82 -37.58
N GLU A 62 -9.07 6.75 -37.62
CA GLU A 62 -7.66 6.79 -37.16
C GLU A 62 -6.84 7.90 -37.84
N GLU A 63 -7.04 8.09 -39.14
CA GLU A 63 -6.33 9.11 -39.92
C GLU A 63 -6.73 10.53 -39.52
N GLN A 64 -8.03 10.77 -39.30
CA GLN A 64 -8.53 12.06 -38.82
C GLN A 64 -8.01 12.35 -37.41
N ALA A 65 -7.98 11.33 -36.55
CA ALA A 65 -7.51 11.47 -35.18
C ALA A 65 -6.01 11.81 -35.11
N LYS A 66 -5.18 11.19 -35.95
CA LYS A 66 -3.75 11.52 -36.10
C LYS A 66 -3.53 12.94 -36.64
N LYS A 67 -4.31 13.36 -37.65
CA LYS A 67 -4.21 14.71 -38.23
C LYS A 67 -4.59 15.80 -37.22
N ILE A 68 -5.68 15.59 -36.47
CA ILE A 68 -6.13 16.50 -35.41
C ILE A 68 -5.08 16.57 -34.29
N LYS A 69 -4.49 15.44 -33.91
CA LYS A 69 -3.44 15.39 -32.89
C LYS A 69 -2.21 16.21 -33.28
N ASN A 70 -1.65 15.96 -34.46
CA ASN A 70 -0.45 16.67 -34.91
C ASN A 70 -0.72 18.18 -35.03
N PHE A 71 -1.92 18.58 -35.47
CA PHE A 71 -2.29 19.99 -35.59
C PHE A 71 -2.43 20.66 -34.22
N LEU A 72 -3.11 20.02 -33.27
CA LEU A 72 -3.32 20.57 -31.93
C LEU A 72 -2.04 20.54 -31.07
N GLU A 73 -1.19 19.50 -31.20
CA GLU A 73 0.13 19.46 -30.54
C GLU A 73 1.07 20.55 -31.09
N SER A 74 1.01 20.87 -32.39
CA SER A 74 1.76 22.00 -32.97
C SER A 74 1.35 23.36 -32.40
N LYS A 75 0.14 23.43 -31.83
CA LYS A 75 -0.43 24.62 -31.17
C LYS A 75 -0.37 24.55 -29.64
N GLY A 76 0.39 23.61 -29.08
CA GLY A 76 0.67 23.55 -27.64
C GLY A 76 -0.35 22.78 -26.79
N ALA A 77 -1.29 22.04 -27.39
CA ALA A 77 -2.23 21.19 -26.65
C ALA A 77 -1.62 19.82 -26.27
N ILE A 78 -2.00 19.31 -25.11
CA ILE A 78 -1.69 17.95 -24.65
C ILE A 78 -2.96 17.10 -24.82
N LEU A 79 -2.86 16.05 -25.64
CA LEU A 79 -4.00 15.19 -25.99
C LEU A 79 -3.74 13.77 -25.48
N LYS A 80 -4.80 13.14 -24.96
CA LYS A 80 -4.81 11.72 -24.59
C LYS A 80 -5.81 10.98 -25.48
N PHE A 81 -5.32 9.97 -26.20
CA PHE A 81 -6.17 9.05 -26.97
C PHE A 81 -6.81 8.02 -26.07
N MET A 82 -8.10 7.79 -26.29
CA MET A 82 -8.81 6.62 -25.77
C MET A 82 -9.33 5.82 -26.96
N THR A 83 -8.92 4.56 -27.06
CA THR A 83 -9.48 3.61 -28.03
C THR A 83 -10.84 3.18 -27.53
N SER A 84 -11.92 3.66 -28.14
CA SER A 84 -13.28 3.21 -27.84
C SER A 84 -13.63 2.11 -28.84
N SER A 85 -13.47 0.84 -28.46
CA SER A 85 -13.93 -0.26 -29.30
C SER A 85 -15.45 -0.19 -29.44
N ALA A 86 -15.93 0.01 -30.66
CA ALA A 86 -17.34 0.19 -31.00
C ALA A 86 -18.12 -1.15 -31.02
N ALA A 87 -17.90 -2.02 -30.03
CA ALA A 87 -18.57 -3.31 -29.90
C ALA A 87 -19.50 -3.39 -28.66
N ALA A 88 -19.76 -2.28 -27.96
CA ALA A 88 -20.49 -2.28 -26.69
C ALA A 88 -21.79 -1.45 -26.68
N VAL A 89 -22.37 -1.11 -27.83
CA VAL A 89 -23.66 -0.38 -27.86
C VAL A 89 -24.57 -0.88 -28.99
N THR A 90 -25.13 -2.08 -28.82
CA THR A 90 -26.36 -2.49 -29.50
C THR A 90 -27.04 -3.63 -28.74
N ALA A 91 -28.00 -3.30 -27.88
CA ALA A 91 -29.29 -3.99 -27.72
C ALA A 91 -30.03 -3.50 -26.46
N PRO A 92 -31.27 -2.97 -26.57
CA PRO A 92 -32.19 -2.81 -25.46
C PRO A 92 -33.07 -4.07 -25.34
N GLN A 93 -33.10 -4.75 -24.19
CA GLN A 93 -34.14 -5.76 -23.96
C GLN A 93 -34.56 -5.84 -22.49
N ALA A 94 -35.81 -5.45 -22.28
CA ALA A 94 -36.58 -5.68 -21.08
C ALA A 94 -37.14 -7.12 -21.06
N ALA A 95 -37.38 -7.62 -19.84
CA ALA A 95 -38.23 -8.76 -19.46
C ALA A 95 -37.81 -10.18 -19.89
N ALA A 96 -37.35 -10.98 -18.92
CA ALA A 96 -37.89 -12.29 -18.52
C ALA A 96 -36.80 -13.14 -17.81
N ALA A 97 -37.09 -13.57 -16.58
CA ALA A 97 -36.54 -14.81 -16.03
C ALA A 97 -37.49 -15.95 -16.43
N PRO A 98 -37.01 -17.16 -16.79
CA PRO A 98 -36.60 -18.14 -15.78
C PRO A 98 -35.30 -18.94 -16.10
N ALA A 99 -34.79 -19.60 -15.05
CA ALA A 99 -33.55 -20.38 -14.88
C ALA A 99 -33.43 -21.68 -15.73
N PRO A 100 -32.47 -22.62 -15.49
CA PRO A 100 -31.04 -22.57 -15.12
C PRO A 100 -30.14 -23.38 -16.10
N ALA A 101 -28.84 -23.05 -16.23
CA ALA A 101 -27.83 -23.99 -16.74
C ALA A 101 -26.43 -23.64 -16.21
N SER A 102 -25.89 -24.50 -15.34
CA SER A 102 -24.45 -24.61 -15.03
C SER A 102 -23.77 -25.54 -16.05
N PRO A 103 -22.44 -25.78 -16.04
CA PRO A 103 -21.30 -24.87 -15.82
C PRO A 103 -20.17 -25.14 -16.86
N ALA A 104 -19.61 -24.16 -17.56
CA ALA A 104 -18.29 -24.32 -18.23
C ALA A 104 -17.81 -23.00 -18.87
N ALA A 105 -16.89 -22.32 -18.20
CA ALA A 105 -15.72 -21.65 -18.78
C ALA A 105 -15.14 -20.73 -17.70
N ALA A 106 -14.25 -21.32 -16.89
CA ALA A 106 -13.32 -20.59 -16.07
C ALA A 106 -12.55 -19.59 -16.97
N GLN A 107 -12.87 -18.31 -16.87
CA GLN A 107 -11.97 -17.27 -17.35
C GLN A 107 -10.77 -17.26 -16.40
N ALA A 108 -9.64 -17.63 -16.99
CA ALA A 108 -8.35 -17.76 -16.34
C ALA A 108 -8.02 -16.51 -15.51
N THR A 109 -7.74 -16.73 -14.23
CA THR A 109 -6.91 -15.88 -13.39
C THR A 109 -5.69 -15.43 -14.20
N PRO A 110 -5.38 -14.14 -14.32
CA PRO A 110 -4.08 -13.71 -14.82
C PRO A 110 -3.00 -14.33 -13.94
N ALA A 111 -2.02 -14.96 -14.58
CA ALA A 111 -0.91 -15.65 -13.93
C ALA A 111 -0.22 -14.76 -12.86
N PRO A 112 0.39 -15.35 -11.81
CA PRO A 112 1.17 -14.62 -10.83
C PRO A 112 2.27 -13.85 -11.56
N GLN A 113 2.16 -12.52 -11.61
CA GLN A 113 3.24 -11.68 -12.09
C GLN A 113 4.45 -11.92 -11.18
N GLU A 114 5.55 -12.38 -11.76
CA GLU A 114 6.86 -12.51 -11.11
C GLU A 114 7.14 -11.27 -10.26
N GLU A 115 7.35 -11.48 -8.95
CA GLU A 115 7.71 -10.46 -7.97
C GLU A 115 9.04 -9.81 -8.37
N LYS A 116 8.97 -8.77 -9.22
CA LYS A 116 10.10 -7.87 -9.40
C LYS A 116 10.43 -7.23 -8.05
N PRO A 117 11.71 -7.13 -7.67
CA PRO A 117 12.11 -6.56 -6.40
C PRO A 117 11.53 -5.15 -6.28
N TYR A 118 10.83 -4.92 -5.16
CA TYR A 118 10.08 -3.70 -4.86
C TYR A 118 11.04 -2.52 -4.68
N THR A 119 11.54 -2.00 -5.79
CA THR A 119 12.40 -0.83 -5.85
C THR A 119 11.50 0.39 -5.65
N GLY A 120 11.83 1.28 -4.72
CA GLY A 120 11.05 2.50 -4.45
C GLY A 120 10.83 3.42 -5.68
N ALA A 121 11.39 3.06 -6.83
CA ALA A 121 11.15 3.64 -8.14
C ALA A 121 9.67 3.55 -8.58
N GLU A 122 8.96 2.46 -8.28
CA GLU A 122 7.53 2.33 -8.66
C GLU A 122 6.64 3.35 -7.92
N ARG A 123 6.99 3.72 -6.68
CA ARG A 123 6.32 4.82 -5.97
C ARG A 123 6.59 6.19 -6.58
N ARG A 124 7.75 6.38 -7.23
CA ARG A 124 8.07 7.63 -7.96
C ARG A 124 7.43 7.67 -9.34
N ALA A 125 7.16 6.50 -9.94
CA ALA A 125 6.56 6.37 -11.26
C ALA A 125 5.04 6.55 -11.26
N LYS A 126 4.38 6.31 -10.12
CA LYS A 126 2.95 6.61 -9.97
C LYS A 126 2.75 8.13 -10.06
N PRO A 127 1.93 8.63 -11.01
CA PRO A 127 1.72 10.08 -11.16
C PRO A 127 1.22 10.67 -9.85
N ARG A 128 1.95 11.64 -9.29
CA ARG A 128 1.50 12.37 -8.11
C ARG A 128 0.20 13.06 -8.48
N VAL A 129 -0.91 12.66 -7.87
CA VAL A 129 -2.24 13.19 -8.19
C VAL A 129 -2.43 14.61 -7.65
N HIS A 130 -1.51 15.09 -6.82
CA HIS A 130 -1.49 16.45 -6.32
C HIS A 130 -0.33 17.26 -6.90
N PRO A 131 -0.57 18.54 -7.26
CA PRO A 131 0.52 19.50 -7.42
C PRO A 131 1.34 19.46 -6.13
N GLY A 132 2.67 19.52 -6.23
CA GLY A 132 3.60 19.17 -5.15
C GLY A 132 3.18 19.65 -3.77
N LEU A 133 3.49 18.86 -2.74
CA LEU A 133 3.18 19.16 -1.34
C LEU A 133 3.53 20.63 -1.03
N GLU A 134 2.53 21.51 -0.95
CA GLU A 134 2.77 22.91 -0.62
C GLU A 134 3.19 22.96 0.85
N ILE A 135 4.50 23.12 1.07
CA ILE A 135 5.07 23.17 2.41
C ILE A 135 4.86 24.58 2.95
N TYR A 136 3.69 24.84 3.51
CA TYR A 136 3.48 26.01 4.36
C TYR A 136 3.92 25.68 5.79
N PRO A 137 4.46 26.64 6.54
CA PRO A 137 4.71 26.46 7.96
C PRO A 137 3.36 26.24 8.68
N MET A 138 3.05 24.98 8.98
CA MET A 138 1.84 24.63 9.73
C MET A 138 2.09 24.79 11.23
N GLY A 139 1.17 25.47 11.91
CA GLY A 139 1.16 25.47 13.37
C GLY A 139 0.78 24.09 13.93
N VAL A 140 1.16 23.78 15.17
CA VAL A 140 0.84 22.50 15.83
C VAL A 140 -0.66 22.20 15.81
N GLY A 141 -1.51 23.23 16.01
CA GLY A 141 -2.97 23.09 15.94
C GLY A 141 -3.49 22.70 14.55
N GLU A 142 -2.87 23.21 13.49
CA GLU A 142 -3.24 22.89 12.11
C GLU A 142 -2.80 21.47 11.72
N ILE A 143 -1.62 21.04 12.19
CA ILE A 143 -1.16 19.65 12.03
C ILE A 143 -2.13 18.69 12.71
N LEU A 144 -2.61 19.04 13.92
CA LEU A 144 -3.59 18.25 14.64
C LEU A 144 -4.95 18.22 13.92
N ASP A 145 -5.50 19.37 13.51
CA ASP A 145 -6.78 19.41 12.77
C ASP A 145 -6.71 18.58 11.49
N ARG A 146 -5.62 18.71 10.73
CA ARG A 146 -5.40 17.93 9.51
C ARG A 146 -5.30 16.43 9.80
N SER A 147 -4.58 16.06 10.86
CA SER A 147 -4.44 14.67 11.28
C SER A 147 -5.78 14.08 11.73
N PHE A 148 -6.57 14.81 12.51
CA PHE A 148 -7.91 14.38 12.94
C PHE A 148 -8.88 14.28 11.76
N ARG A 149 -8.85 15.22 10.81
CA ARG A 149 -9.67 15.17 9.61
C ARG A 149 -9.32 13.94 8.76
N LEU A 150 -8.04 13.63 8.61
CA LEU A 150 -7.57 12.46 7.88
C LEU A 150 -7.95 11.16 8.60
N LEU A 151 -7.77 11.11 9.92
CA LEU A 151 -8.20 10.00 10.78
C LEU A 151 -9.69 9.76 10.66
N ARG A 152 -10.53 10.80 10.75
CA ARG A 152 -12.00 10.68 10.67
C ARG A 152 -12.46 10.19 9.30
N LYS A 153 -11.84 10.68 8.21
CA LYS A 153 -12.18 10.28 6.84
C LYS A 153 -11.86 8.81 6.55
N HIS A 154 -10.75 8.29 7.10
CA HIS A 154 -10.30 6.91 6.87
C HIS A 154 -10.33 6.06 8.15
N PHE A 155 -11.21 6.41 9.09
CA PHE A 155 -11.22 5.83 10.43
C PHE A 155 -11.30 4.31 10.39
N LEU A 156 -12.23 3.78 9.60
CA LEU A 156 -12.46 2.34 9.48
C LEU A 156 -11.21 1.59 8.99
N LEU A 157 -10.46 2.20 8.05
CA LEU A 157 -9.26 1.58 7.50
C LEU A 157 -8.16 1.48 8.57
N PHE A 158 -7.88 2.57 9.27
CA PHE A 158 -6.86 2.57 10.33
C PHE A 158 -7.29 1.72 11.53
N PHE A 159 -8.57 1.79 11.89
CA PHE A 159 -9.15 1.00 12.96
C PHE A 159 -8.96 -0.48 12.70
N ILE A 160 -9.31 -0.99 11.51
CA ILE A 160 -9.17 -2.42 11.21
C ILE A 160 -7.69 -2.84 11.18
N ILE A 161 -6.79 -2.01 10.63
CA ILE A 161 -5.36 -2.31 10.64
C ILE A 161 -4.85 -2.46 12.09
N LEU A 162 -5.26 -1.58 13.00
CA LEU A 162 -4.89 -1.63 14.42
C LEU A 162 -5.62 -2.73 15.19
N MET A 163 -6.84 -3.07 14.80
CA MET A 163 -7.66 -4.06 15.48
C MET A 163 -7.08 -5.47 15.32
N ILE A 164 -6.36 -5.76 14.23
CA ILE A 164 -5.71 -7.06 14.02
C ILE A 164 -4.70 -7.37 15.14
N PRO A 165 -3.60 -6.60 15.34
CA PRO A 165 -2.63 -6.90 16.39
C PRO A 165 -3.25 -6.82 17.79
N GLN A 166 -4.11 -5.82 18.06
CA GLN A 166 -4.73 -5.63 19.37
C GLN A 166 -5.74 -6.72 19.69
N GLY A 167 -6.55 -7.13 18.71
CA GLY A 167 -7.51 -8.22 18.83
C GLY A 167 -6.82 -9.55 19.05
N THR A 168 -5.73 -9.84 18.31
CA THR A 168 -4.93 -11.04 18.54
C THR A 168 -4.30 -11.03 19.94
N PHE A 169 -3.72 -9.91 20.37
CA PHE A 169 -3.15 -9.77 21.71
C PHE A 169 -4.21 -9.97 22.81
N PHE A 170 -5.38 -9.35 22.67
CA PHE A 170 -6.49 -9.52 23.60
C PHE A 170 -6.93 -10.98 23.69
N LEU A 171 -7.10 -11.64 22.54
CA LEU A 171 -7.55 -13.02 22.49
C LEU A 171 -6.51 -13.99 23.09
N ALA A 172 -5.22 -13.75 22.85
CA ALA A 172 -4.14 -14.52 23.44
C ALA A 172 -4.07 -14.36 24.96
N ASN A 173 -4.22 -13.14 25.48
CA ASN A 173 -4.23 -12.90 26.93
C ASN A 173 -5.45 -13.54 27.60
N LYS A 174 -6.64 -13.41 27.02
CA LYS A 174 -7.84 -14.05 27.57
C LYS A 174 -7.79 -15.57 27.49
N GLY A 175 -7.27 -16.12 26.39
CA GLY A 175 -7.04 -17.56 26.27
C GLY A 175 -6.06 -18.07 27.33
N MET A 176 -4.98 -17.32 27.58
CA MET A 176 -4.01 -17.65 28.61
C MET A 176 -4.62 -17.58 30.02
N GLU A 177 -5.40 -16.54 30.32
CA GLU A 177 -6.08 -16.38 31.60
C GLU A 177 -7.00 -17.58 31.91
N VAL A 178 -7.81 -18.00 30.94
CA VAL A 178 -8.70 -19.17 31.07
C VAL A 178 -7.89 -20.46 31.25
N TYR A 179 -6.82 -20.64 30.49
CA TYR A 179 -5.95 -21.82 30.59
C TYR A 179 -5.29 -21.92 31.97
N VAL A 180 -4.75 -20.81 32.48
CA VAL A 180 -4.07 -20.75 33.77
C VAL A 180 -5.07 -20.98 34.91
N GLN A 181 -6.24 -20.36 34.87
CA GLN A 181 -7.29 -20.56 35.89
C GLN A 181 -7.82 -22.00 35.93
N GLY A 182 -7.88 -22.68 34.78
CA GLY A 182 -8.31 -24.08 34.69
C GLY A 182 -7.22 -25.12 35.00
N GLY A 183 -5.94 -24.82 34.73
CA GLY A 183 -4.84 -25.80 34.78
C GLY A 183 -3.94 -25.73 36.02
N VAL A 184 -3.84 -24.57 36.70
CA VAL A 184 -2.88 -24.39 37.82
C VAL A 184 -3.29 -25.17 39.08
N GLN A 185 -4.52 -25.66 39.18
CA GLN A 185 -4.96 -26.46 40.33
C GLN A 185 -4.31 -27.85 40.42
N GLN A 186 -3.70 -28.37 39.35
CA GLN A 186 -3.19 -29.75 39.32
C GLN A 186 -1.68 -29.91 39.59
N GLY A 187 -0.98 -28.83 39.93
CA GLY A 187 0.47 -28.89 40.20
C GLY A 187 1.29 -28.93 38.91
N MET A 188 2.27 -28.04 38.78
CA MET A 188 3.03 -27.86 37.54
C MET A 188 4.28 -28.76 37.57
N SER A 189 4.34 -29.77 36.69
CA SER A 189 5.55 -30.59 36.55
C SER A 189 6.68 -29.80 35.86
N PRO A 190 7.96 -30.12 36.09
CA PRO A 190 9.08 -29.46 35.41
C PRO A 190 8.96 -29.49 33.87
N GLY A 191 8.44 -30.58 33.30
CA GLY A 191 8.18 -30.69 31.87
C GLY A 191 7.10 -29.73 31.36
N MET A 192 6.05 -29.49 32.16
CA MET A 192 5.03 -28.48 31.86
C MET A 192 5.59 -27.06 31.92
N VAL A 193 6.49 -26.76 32.87
CA VAL A 193 7.16 -25.45 32.95
C VAL A 193 7.96 -25.18 31.67
N VAL A 194 8.76 -26.16 31.22
CA VAL A 194 9.55 -26.02 30.00
C VAL A 194 8.65 -25.87 28.77
N GLY A 195 7.61 -26.70 28.64
CA GLY A 195 6.65 -26.59 27.54
C GLY A 195 5.94 -25.23 27.51
N TYR A 196 5.55 -24.72 28.68
CA TYR A 196 4.97 -23.39 28.84
C TYR A 196 5.94 -22.28 28.43
N ALA A 197 7.19 -22.34 28.88
CA ALA A 197 8.21 -21.37 28.53
C ALA A 197 8.45 -21.31 27.01
N VAL A 198 8.50 -22.47 26.35
CA VAL A 198 8.63 -22.54 24.88
C VAL A 198 7.40 -21.96 24.19
N ALA A 199 6.18 -22.28 24.67
CA ALA A 199 4.94 -21.75 24.10
C ALA A 199 4.85 -20.22 24.24
N VAL A 200 5.21 -19.68 25.41
CA VAL A 200 5.25 -18.23 25.65
C VAL A 200 6.28 -17.56 24.74
N LEU A 201 7.48 -18.14 24.62
CA LEU A 201 8.51 -17.61 23.74
C LEU A 201 8.04 -17.57 22.27
N LEU A 202 7.42 -18.64 21.79
CA LEU A 202 6.84 -18.70 20.45
C LEU A 202 5.73 -17.66 20.27
N ALA A 203 4.83 -17.52 21.24
CA ALA A 203 3.75 -16.54 21.22
C ALA A 203 4.28 -15.11 21.17
N VAL A 204 5.33 -14.79 21.93
CA VAL A 204 6.00 -13.48 21.91
C VAL A 204 6.57 -13.19 20.53
N VAL A 205 7.26 -14.14 19.91
CA VAL A 205 7.82 -13.98 18.56
C VAL A 205 6.71 -13.74 17.54
N ILE A 206 5.64 -14.51 17.59
CA ILE A 206 4.49 -14.34 16.68
C ILE A 206 3.84 -12.96 16.88
N MET A 207 3.59 -12.56 18.13
CA MET A 207 3.02 -11.25 18.45
C MET A 207 3.89 -10.10 17.98
N MET A 208 5.20 -10.22 18.16
CA MET A 208 6.16 -9.24 17.66
C MET A 208 6.04 -9.09 16.14
N ILE A 209 6.04 -10.20 15.40
CA ILE A 209 5.90 -10.18 13.94
C ILE A 209 4.60 -9.51 13.50
N ILE A 210 3.48 -9.88 14.12
CA ILE A 210 2.16 -9.30 13.80
C ILE A 210 2.16 -7.79 14.07
N GLN A 211 2.73 -7.35 15.19
CA GLN A 211 2.81 -5.92 15.51
C GLN A 211 3.64 -5.13 14.51
N PHE A 212 4.85 -5.61 14.20
CA PHE A 212 5.70 -4.96 13.19
C PHE A 212 5.03 -4.90 11.83
N TRP A 213 4.33 -5.97 11.46
CA TRP A 213 3.60 -6.03 10.20
C TRP A 213 2.47 -5.00 10.14
N ALA A 214 1.67 -4.91 11.21
CA ALA A 214 0.59 -3.93 11.33
C ALA A 214 1.08 -2.48 11.36
N GLN A 215 2.18 -2.20 12.07
CA GLN A 215 2.80 -0.87 12.09
C GLN A 215 3.29 -0.46 10.69
N GLY A 216 3.94 -1.37 9.97
CA GLY A 216 4.36 -1.13 8.58
C GLY A 216 3.18 -0.87 7.64
N ALA A 217 2.11 -1.66 7.78
CA ALA A 217 0.87 -1.47 7.02
C ALA A 217 0.21 -0.13 7.34
N LEU A 218 0.21 0.30 8.61
CA LEU A 218 -0.33 1.59 9.03
C LEU A 218 0.45 2.75 8.43
N ILE A 219 1.78 2.73 8.49
CA ILE A 219 2.64 3.75 7.89
C ILE A 219 2.41 3.83 6.38
N TYR A 220 2.30 2.67 5.71
CA TYR A 220 1.97 2.59 4.29
C TYR A 220 0.62 3.26 3.99
N ALA A 221 -0.42 2.89 4.74
CA ALA A 221 -1.77 3.41 4.57
C ALA A 221 -1.87 4.91 4.80
N VAL A 222 -1.22 5.42 5.86
CA VAL A 222 -1.13 6.84 6.15
C VAL A 222 -0.42 7.57 5.01
N SER A 223 0.70 7.03 4.51
CA SER A 223 1.44 7.64 3.41
C SER A 223 0.62 7.73 2.12
N GLU A 224 -0.08 6.66 1.71
CA GLU A 224 -0.93 6.68 0.50
C GLU A 224 -2.11 7.63 0.65
N THR A 225 -2.76 7.66 1.82
CA THR A 225 -3.89 8.58 2.08
C THR A 225 -3.44 10.04 2.13
N TYR A 226 -2.25 10.35 2.66
CA TYR A 226 -1.64 11.67 2.57
C TYR A 226 -1.34 12.08 1.12
N LEU A 227 -0.99 11.13 0.26
CA LEU A 227 -0.73 11.35 -1.16
C LEU A 227 -2.02 11.39 -2.02
N GLY A 228 -3.20 11.26 -1.41
CA GLY A 228 -4.50 11.30 -2.10
C GLY A 228 -4.87 10.01 -2.83
N HIS A 229 -4.14 8.91 -2.62
CA HIS A 229 -4.47 7.62 -3.21
C HIS A 229 -5.48 6.86 -2.33
N GLU A 230 -6.43 6.19 -2.99
CA GLU A 230 -7.27 5.21 -2.30
C GLU A 230 -6.45 3.96 -1.96
N THR A 231 -6.41 3.64 -0.67
CA THR A 231 -5.76 2.44 -0.15
C THR A 231 -6.78 1.50 0.48
N SER A 232 -6.47 0.22 0.50
CA SER A 232 -7.27 -0.83 1.13
C SER A 232 -6.44 -1.62 2.12
N ILE A 233 -7.10 -2.34 3.03
CA ILE A 233 -6.46 -3.13 4.09
C ILE A 233 -5.49 -4.16 3.48
N GLY A 234 -5.97 -4.95 2.50
CA GLY A 234 -5.16 -5.98 1.84
C GLY A 234 -3.95 -5.41 1.09
N ARG A 235 -4.08 -4.23 0.47
CA ARG A 235 -2.96 -3.57 -0.22
C ARG A 235 -1.90 -3.08 0.76
N SER A 236 -2.33 -2.57 1.91
CA SER A 236 -1.45 -2.05 2.96
C SER A 236 -0.62 -3.17 3.60
N TYR A 237 -1.25 -4.31 3.91
CA TYR A 237 -0.57 -5.50 4.42
C TYR A 237 0.29 -6.20 3.35
N GLY A 238 -0.23 -6.29 2.12
CA GLY A 238 0.48 -6.92 0.99
C GLY A 238 1.76 -6.21 0.60
N ALA A 239 1.78 -4.88 0.63
CA ALA A 239 2.99 -4.09 0.35
C ALA A 239 4.13 -4.34 1.36
N MET A 240 3.79 -4.81 2.57
CA MET A 240 4.77 -5.09 3.62
C MET A 240 5.27 -6.54 3.60
N ARG A 241 4.56 -7.48 2.93
CA ARG A 241 4.95 -8.90 2.85
C ARG A 241 6.36 -9.11 2.30
N SER A 242 6.74 -8.43 1.22
CA SER A 242 8.07 -8.55 0.61
C SER A 242 9.19 -7.94 1.47
N ARG A 243 8.84 -7.02 2.37
CA ARG A 243 9.79 -6.37 3.30
C ARG A 243 9.93 -7.13 4.61
N LEU A 244 8.93 -7.92 4.96
CA LEU A 244 8.89 -8.66 6.23
C LEU A 244 10.11 -9.55 6.41
N GLY A 245 10.51 -10.31 5.38
CA GLY A 245 11.68 -11.19 5.48
C GLY A 245 12.98 -10.44 5.81
N ARG A 246 13.20 -9.29 5.14
CA ARG A 246 14.40 -8.47 5.39
C ARG A 246 14.34 -7.79 6.75
N LEU A 247 13.16 -7.34 7.17
CA LEU A 247 12.95 -6.67 8.45
C LEU A 247 13.08 -7.65 9.62
N LEU A 248 12.49 -8.85 9.52
CA LEU A 248 12.69 -9.95 10.46
C LEU A 248 14.17 -10.33 10.53
N GLY A 249 14.86 -10.43 9.39
CA GLY A 249 16.29 -10.71 9.37
C GLY A 249 17.10 -9.68 10.16
N THR A 250 16.83 -8.39 9.95
CA THR A 250 17.49 -7.32 10.71
C THR A 250 17.11 -7.33 12.20
N MET A 251 15.85 -7.59 12.53
CA MET A 251 15.40 -7.66 13.92
C MET A 251 16.00 -8.86 14.65
N PHE A 252 16.07 -10.02 13.99
CA PHE A 252 16.67 -11.22 14.55
C PHE A 252 18.16 -11.02 14.75
N LEU A 253 18.85 -10.44 13.76
CA LEU A 253 20.28 -10.15 13.88
C LEU A 253 20.56 -9.13 14.99
N MET A 254 19.75 -8.08 15.09
CA MET A 254 19.87 -7.07 16.14
C MET A 254 19.52 -7.64 17.52
N GLY A 255 18.46 -8.44 17.63
CA GLY A 255 18.09 -9.12 18.87
C GLY A 255 19.15 -10.13 19.31
N PHE A 256 19.72 -10.88 18.37
CA PHE A 256 20.85 -11.76 18.62
C PHE A 256 22.07 -10.97 19.11
N LEU A 257 22.42 -9.85 18.45
CA LEU A 257 23.55 -9.02 18.85
C LEU A 257 23.35 -8.40 20.25
N ILE A 258 22.14 -7.93 20.55
CA ILE A 258 21.76 -7.36 21.85
C ILE A 258 21.74 -8.44 22.94
N MET A 259 21.30 -9.67 22.64
CA MET A 259 21.31 -10.77 23.60
C MET A 259 22.70 -11.39 23.78
N LEU A 260 23.54 -11.39 22.75
CA LEU A 260 24.85 -12.04 22.75
C LEU A 260 25.76 -11.47 23.83
N VAL A 261 25.84 -10.13 23.93
CA VAL A 261 26.70 -9.45 24.91
C VAL A 261 26.33 -9.82 26.35
N PRO A 262 25.10 -9.60 26.85
CA PRO A 262 24.71 -9.98 28.20
C PRO A 262 24.74 -11.50 28.41
N ALA A 263 24.46 -12.32 27.38
CA ALA A 263 24.61 -13.77 27.50
C ALA A 263 26.06 -14.19 27.73
N LEU A 264 27.03 -13.60 27.00
CA LEU A 264 28.45 -13.85 27.19
C LEU A 264 28.92 -13.37 28.57
N LEU A 265 28.52 -12.17 29.00
CA LEU A 265 28.83 -11.65 30.34
C LEU A 265 28.23 -12.55 31.43
N GLY A 266 27.02 -13.05 31.21
CA GLY A 266 26.35 -14.03 32.07
C GLY A 266 27.15 -15.33 32.19
N VAL A 267 27.58 -15.92 31.06
CA VAL A 267 28.42 -17.14 31.06
C VAL A 267 29.76 -16.90 31.75
N VAL A 268 30.43 -15.78 31.46
CA VAL A 268 31.70 -15.41 32.11
C VAL A 268 31.49 -15.29 33.63
N SER A 269 30.44 -14.59 34.07
CA SER A 269 30.13 -14.46 35.49
C SER A 269 29.84 -15.80 36.16
N ALA A 270 29.09 -16.69 35.50
CA ALA A 270 28.76 -18.02 36.00
C ALA A 270 29.99 -18.92 36.19
N ILE A 271 31.07 -18.70 35.42
CA ILE A 271 32.32 -19.45 35.53
C ILE A 271 33.29 -18.79 36.52
N LEU A 272 33.40 -17.45 36.50
CA LEU A 272 34.35 -16.71 37.35
C LEU A 272 33.95 -16.73 38.83
N ILE A 273 32.64 -16.61 39.13
CA ILE A 273 32.15 -16.51 40.51
C ILE A 273 32.51 -17.76 41.34
N PRO A 274 32.24 -19.00 40.87
CA PRO A 274 32.62 -20.23 41.59
C PRO A 274 34.13 -20.36 41.82
N GLN A 275 34.94 -19.99 40.81
CA GLN A 275 36.40 -20.04 40.87
C GLN A 275 36.95 -19.05 41.92
N LEU A 276 36.45 -17.82 41.93
CA LEU A 276 36.82 -16.79 42.91
C LEU A 276 36.41 -17.18 44.34
N THR A 277 35.22 -17.78 44.51
CA THR A 277 34.79 -18.31 45.80
C THR A 277 35.66 -19.47 46.27
N ALA A 278 36.10 -20.35 45.37
CA ALA A 278 37.00 -21.46 45.69
C ALA A 278 38.40 -20.99 46.09
N MET A 279 38.85 -19.82 45.62
CA MET A 279 40.13 -19.19 45.99
C MET A 279 40.08 -18.41 47.31
N GLY A 280 38.98 -18.46 48.07
CA GLY A 280 38.84 -17.81 49.37
C GLY A 280 38.49 -16.31 49.32
N LEU A 281 38.28 -15.75 48.11
CA LEU A 281 37.69 -14.42 47.93
C LEU A 281 36.16 -14.51 47.96
N GLY A 282 35.59 -14.90 49.11
CA GLY A 282 34.15 -15.13 49.26
C GLY A 282 33.37 -13.88 49.68
N GLY A 283 32.29 -13.56 48.94
CA GLY A 283 31.19 -12.69 49.38
C GLY A 283 31.07 -11.36 48.64
N SER A 284 31.93 -10.38 48.93
CA SER A 284 31.81 -9.02 48.40
C SER A 284 32.32 -8.88 46.96
N THR A 285 33.42 -9.55 46.61
CA THR A 285 34.05 -9.45 45.28
C THR A 285 33.18 -10.07 44.19
N GLY A 286 32.53 -11.21 44.45
CA GLY A 286 31.61 -11.84 43.49
C GLY A 286 30.38 -10.99 43.20
N GLY A 287 29.82 -10.33 44.22
CA GLY A 287 28.70 -9.40 44.07
C GLY A 287 29.08 -8.13 43.31
N ILE A 288 30.27 -7.57 43.57
CA ILE A 288 30.78 -6.37 42.86
C ILE A 288 31.06 -6.71 41.38
N VAL A 289 31.68 -7.86 41.09
CA VAL A 289 31.94 -8.28 39.70
C VAL A 289 30.63 -8.51 38.94
N PHE A 290 29.63 -9.14 39.57
CA PHE A 290 28.30 -9.32 38.97
C PHE A 290 27.58 -7.99 38.73
N ALA A 291 27.61 -7.07 39.71
CA ALA A 291 26.99 -5.75 39.57
C ALA A 291 27.65 -4.89 38.49
N VAL A 292 28.99 -4.91 38.40
CA VAL A 292 29.75 -4.19 37.36
C VAL A 292 29.49 -4.79 35.97
N LEU A 293 29.42 -6.12 35.86
CA LEU A 293 29.07 -6.80 34.60
C LEU A 293 27.62 -6.60 34.16
N MET A 294 26.69 -6.35 35.08
CA MET A 294 25.28 -6.04 34.78
C MET A 294 25.04 -4.57 34.43
N LEU A 295 25.95 -3.67 34.82
CA LEU A 295 25.88 -2.23 34.54
C LEU A 295 26.62 -1.81 33.26
N ALA A 296 27.46 -2.69 32.70
CA ALA A 296 28.25 -2.47 31.49
C ALA A 296 27.56 -3.06 30.25
#